data_AF-A0A1J6ISP6-F1
#
_entry.id   AF-A0A1J6ISP6-F1
#
_cell.length_a   1.000
_cell.length_b   1.000
_cell.length_c   1.000
_cell.angle_alpha   90.00
_cell.angle_beta   90.00
_cell.angle_gamma   90.00
#
_symmetry.space_group_name_H-M   'P 1'
#
loop_
_entity.id
_entity.type
_entity.pdbx_description
1 polymer ?
#
loop_
_entity_poly.entity_id
_entity_poly.type
_entity_poly.pdbx_seq_one_letter_code
_entity_poly.pdbx_strand_id
1 'polypeptide(L)'
;MNAVQEVYKIARAQTLIALLSTVPGYWFTVAFIDIVGRFAIQLMGFFFMTVFMFAIAIPYDHWTKKDNHIGFVAMYALTFFFANFGPNATTFVVPAEIFPARLRSTCHGISAAAGKAGAIVGAYGFLYAAQSKDPTKTDAGYPTGIGIKNSLIALGAINALGMICTFCVPESKGKSLEEASQETITEE
;
A
#
# COMPACT_ATOMS: atom_id res chain seq x y z
N MET A 1 -18.68 20.18 14.87
CA MET A 1 -17.25 20.38 14.55
C MET A 1 -17.20 21.13 13.23
N ASN A 2 -16.43 22.21 13.10
CA ASN A 2 -16.32 22.91 11.81
C ASN A 2 -15.39 22.11 10.86
N ALA A 3 -15.65 22.09 9.56
CA ALA A 3 -14.87 21.37 8.55
C ALA A 3 -13.37 21.68 8.65
N VAL A 4 -12.99 22.94 8.90
CA VAL A 4 -11.59 23.35 9.07
C VAL A 4 -10.92 22.63 10.27
N GLN A 5 -11.65 22.48 11.37
CA GLN A 5 -11.13 21.79 12.56
C GLN A 5 -11.00 20.28 12.33
N GLU A 6 -11.91 19.70 11.55
CA GLU A 6 -11.86 18.29 11.16
C GLU A 6 -10.65 18.01 10.27
N VAL A 7 -10.48 18.80 9.21
CA VAL A 7 -9.31 18.73 8.32
C VAL A 7 -8.01 18.90 9.11
N TYR A 8 -7.95 19.86 10.04
CA TYR A 8 -6.77 20.04 10.89
C TYR A 8 -6.45 18.81 11.76
N LYS A 9 -7.47 18.17 12.36
CA LYS A 9 -7.27 16.95 13.16
C LYS A 9 -6.80 15.77 12.30
N ILE A 10 -7.41 15.58 11.14
CA ILE A 10 -7.01 14.53 10.18
C ILE A 10 -5.58 14.77 9.71
N ALA A 11 -5.26 16.01 9.32
CA ALA A 11 -3.91 16.38 8.87
C ALA A 11 -2.87 16.12 9.96
N ARG A 12 -3.15 16.52 11.22
CA ARG A 12 -2.24 16.25 12.34
C ARG A 12 -1.99 14.76 12.55
N ALA A 13 -3.04 13.94 12.46
CA ALA A 13 -2.90 12.48 12.59
C ALA A 13 -2.07 11.89 11.43
N GLN A 14 -2.33 12.33 10.20
CA GLN A 14 -1.56 11.91 9.02
C GLN A 14 -0.10 12.36 9.09
N THR A 15 0.19 13.56 9.59
CA THR A 15 1.57 14.02 9.81
C THR A 15 2.32 13.12 10.79
N LEU A 16 1.68 12.69 11.88
CA LEU A 16 2.30 11.78 12.85
C LEU A 16 2.61 10.41 12.23
N ILE A 17 1.66 9.84 11.47
CA ILE A 17 1.87 8.58 10.75
C ILE A 17 2.99 8.75 9.71
N ALA A 18 3.02 9.87 9.00
CA ALA A 18 4.04 10.15 8.00
C ALA A 18 5.45 10.21 8.63
N LEU A 19 5.60 10.93 9.74
CA LEU A 19 6.89 11.10 10.42
C LEU A 19 7.38 9.81 11.09
N LEU A 20 6.48 9.04 11.70
CA LEU A 20 6.86 7.87 12.49
C LEU A 20 6.86 6.55 11.69
N SER A 21 6.24 6.51 10.52
CA SER A 21 6.12 5.27 9.72
C SER A 21 6.50 5.45 8.28
N THR A 22 5.88 6.37 7.55
CA THR A 22 6.13 6.52 6.10
C THR A 22 7.59 6.91 5.83
N VAL A 23 8.09 7.97 6.45
CA VAL A 23 9.45 8.48 6.23
C VAL A 23 10.52 7.46 6.65
N PRO A 24 10.46 6.87 7.86
CA PRO A 24 11.39 5.79 8.23
C PRO A 24 11.31 4.59 7.28
N GLY A 25 10.11 4.18 6.86
CA GLY A 25 9.94 3.05 5.93
C GLY A 25 10.65 3.27 4.60
N TYR A 26 10.59 4.48 4.05
CA TYR A 26 11.35 4.84 2.85
C TYR A 26 12.87 4.75 3.05
N TRP A 27 13.39 5.27 4.17
CA TRP A 27 14.82 5.19 4.46
C TRP A 27 15.29 3.74 4.64
N PHE A 28 14.45 2.88 5.20
CA PHE A 28 14.71 1.45 5.24
C PHE A 28 14.76 0.85 3.84
N THR A 29 13.81 1.17 2.95
CA THR A 29 13.92 0.73 1.55
C THR A 29 15.23 1.18 0.93
N VAL A 30 15.59 2.47 1.04
CA VAL A 30 16.84 3.00 0.48
C VAL A 30 18.07 2.26 1.01
N ALA A 31 18.12 1.97 2.32
CA ALA A 31 19.24 1.27 2.93
C ALA A 31 19.35 -0.21 2.49
N PHE A 32 18.23 -0.88 2.22
CA PHE A 32 18.19 -2.33 2.00
C PHE A 32 17.92 -2.74 0.54
N ILE A 33 17.48 -1.85 -0.35
CA ILE A 33 17.03 -2.21 -1.71
C ILE A 33 18.13 -2.86 -2.56
N ASP A 34 19.38 -2.41 -2.42
CA ASP A 34 20.53 -2.99 -3.13
C ASP A 34 21.16 -4.17 -2.38
N ILE A 35 20.84 -4.36 -1.10
CA ILE A 35 21.38 -5.45 -0.27
C ILE A 35 20.46 -6.67 -0.30
N VAL A 36 19.15 -6.48 -0.16
CA VAL A 36 18.15 -7.55 -0.05
C VAL A 36 17.54 -7.87 -1.42
N GLY A 37 17.25 -6.85 -2.23
CA GLY A 37 16.61 -6.98 -3.54
C GLY A 37 15.17 -6.49 -3.55
N ARG A 38 14.68 -6.15 -4.75
CA ARG A 38 13.37 -5.51 -4.94
C ARG A 38 12.25 -6.50 -4.70
N PHE A 39 12.40 -7.74 -5.17
CA PHE A 39 11.41 -8.79 -5.03
C PHE A 39 11.16 -9.15 -3.57
N ALA A 40 12.24 -9.40 -2.83
CA ALA A 40 12.17 -9.79 -1.42
C ALA A 40 11.57 -8.68 -0.54
N ILE A 41 11.94 -7.41 -0.78
CA ILE A 41 11.35 -6.26 -0.08
C ILE A 41 9.86 -6.11 -0.42
N GLN A 42 9.48 -6.25 -1.68
CA GLN A 42 8.08 -6.16 -2.09
C GLN A 42 7.22 -7.26 -1.46
N LEU A 43 7.72 -8.50 -1.46
CA LEU A 43 7.04 -9.65 -0.87
C LEU A 43 6.85 -9.48 0.64
N MET A 44 7.91 -9.08 1.34
CA MET A 44 7.91 -8.82 2.78
C MET A 44 6.95 -7.68 3.14
N GLY A 45 6.96 -6.59 2.38
CA GLY A 45 6.04 -5.46 2.58
C GLY A 45 4.58 -5.86 2.44
N PHE A 46 4.20 -6.52 1.35
CA PHE A 46 2.83 -7.04 1.19
C PHE A 46 2.45 -8.03 2.30
N PHE A 47 3.36 -8.89 2.72
CA PHE A 47 3.12 -9.84 3.82
C PHE A 47 2.78 -9.15 5.13
N PHE A 48 3.62 -8.24 5.60
CA PHE A 48 3.35 -7.54 6.85
C PHE A 48 2.12 -6.62 6.73
N MET A 49 1.90 -5.98 5.58
CA MET A 49 0.67 -5.21 5.34
C MET A 49 -0.59 -6.09 5.46
N THR A 50 -0.58 -7.30 4.91
CA THR A 50 -1.68 -8.26 5.05
C THR A 50 -1.89 -8.68 6.50
N VAL A 51 -0.81 -9.03 7.21
CA VAL A 51 -0.87 -9.44 8.62
C VAL A 51 -1.46 -8.33 9.49
N PHE A 52 -0.97 -7.09 9.37
CA PHE A 52 -1.47 -5.98 10.18
C PHE A 52 -2.88 -5.57 9.80
N MET A 53 -3.26 -5.61 8.52
CA MET A 53 -4.65 -5.35 8.12
C MET A 53 -5.62 -6.38 8.72
N PHE A 54 -5.29 -7.67 8.69
CA PHE A 54 -6.13 -8.68 9.34
C PHE A 54 -6.11 -8.59 10.87
N ALA A 55 -4.96 -8.25 11.48
CA ALA A 55 -4.86 -8.03 12.92
C ALA A 55 -5.70 -6.85 13.41
N ILE A 56 -5.91 -5.83 12.57
CA ILE A 56 -6.85 -4.73 12.83
C ILE A 56 -8.29 -5.16 12.55
N ALA A 57 -8.54 -5.89 11.47
CA ALA A 57 -9.90 -6.20 11.03
C ALA A 57 -10.60 -7.31 11.82
N ILE A 58 -9.90 -8.38 12.21
CA ILE A 58 -10.52 -9.54 12.89
C ILE A 58 -11.06 -9.14 14.27
N PRO A 59 -10.23 -8.61 15.19
CA PRO A 59 -10.69 -8.10 16.49
C PRO A 59 -11.09 -6.61 16.42
N TYR A 60 -11.78 -6.17 15.36
CA TYR A 60 -12.15 -4.76 15.19
C TYR A 60 -12.86 -4.16 16.42
N ASP A 61 -13.78 -4.90 17.03
CA ASP A 61 -14.52 -4.46 18.23
C ASP A 61 -13.65 -4.34 19.48
N HIS A 62 -12.50 -5.01 19.52
CA HIS A 62 -11.50 -4.81 20.58
C HIS A 62 -10.80 -3.47 20.41
N TRP A 63 -10.45 -3.12 19.18
CA TRP A 63 -9.74 -1.88 18.84
C TRP A 63 -10.60 -0.62 18.98
N THR A 64 -11.93 -0.71 18.86
CA THR A 64 -12.83 0.43 19.03
C THR A 64 -12.97 0.89 20.49
N LYS A 65 -12.56 0.07 21.46
CA LYS A 65 -12.55 0.42 22.89
C LYS A 65 -11.48 1.46 23.19
N LYS A 66 -11.80 2.45 24.03
CA LYS A 66 -10.93 3.61 24.35
C LYS A 66 -9.52 3.20 24.81
N ASP A 67 -9.41 2.13 25.59
CA ASP A 67 -8.14 1.66 26.13
C ASP A 67 -7.18 1.12 25.04
N ASN A 68 -7.71 0.73 23.89
CA ASN A 68 -6.95 0.06 22.82
C ASN A 68 -6.69 0.98 21.61
N HIS A 69 -7.12 2.25 21.64
CA HIS A 69 -6.95 3.18 20.52
C HIS A 69 -5.47 3.38 20.15
N ILE A 70 -4.58 3.38 21.15
CA ILE A 70 -3.13 3.52 20.92
C ILE A 70 -2.60 2.31 20.13
N GLY A 71 -3.03 1.10 20.49
CA GLY A 71 -2.59 -0.11 19.78
C GLY A 71 -3.15 -0.18 18.35
N PHE A 72 -4.37 0.30 18.12
CA PHE A 72 -4.91 0.44 16.76
C PHE A 72 -4.04 1.38 15.92
N VAL A 73 -3.69 2.55 16.46
CA VAL A 73 -2.82 3.52 15.76
C VAL A 73 -1.44 2.91 15.51
N ALA A 74 -0.88 2.15 16.45
CA ALA A 74 0.41 1.49 16.28
C ALA A 74 0.39 0.45 15.15
N MET A 75 -0.63 -0.43 15.11
CA MET A 75 -0.79 -1.42 14.04
C MET A 75 -1.01 -0.75 12.67
N TYR A 76 -1.80 0.32 12.66
CA TYR A 76 -2.06 1.10 11.45
C TYR A 76 -0.79 1.78 10.94
N ALA A 77 -0.01 2.39 11.85
CA ALA A 77 1.28 2.98 11.56
C ALA A 77 2.28 1.93 11.01
N LEU A 78 2.36 0.74 11.62
CA LEU A 78 3.18 -0.36 11.11
C LEU A 78 2.77 -0.77 9.70
N THR A 79 1.48 -0.76 9.37
CA THR A 79 1.02 -1.02 8.00
C THR A 79 1.60 0.00 7.02
N PHE A 80 1.60 1.30 7.36
CA PHE A 80 2.24 2.33 6.53
C PHE A 80 3.75 2.17 6.48
N PHE A 81 4.40 1.78 7.58
CA PHE A 81 5.83 1.54 7.59
C PHE A 81 6.21 0.47 6.57
N PHE A 82 5.56 -0.69 6.59
CA PHE A 82 5.82 -1.79 5.64
C PHE A 82 5.28 -1.53 4.22
N ALA A 83 4.28 -0.67 4.06
CA ALA A 83 3.90 -0.19 2.74
C ALA A 83 5.04 0.59 2.08
N ASN A 84 5.76 1.42 2.84
CA ASN A 84 6.88 2.23 2.35
C ASN A 84 8.21 1.47 2.37
N PHE A 85 8.41 0.57 3.34
CA PHE A 85 9.44 -0.45 3.35
C PHE A 85 8.99 -1.70 2.59
N GLY A 86 8.71 -1.54 1.29
CA GLY A 86 7.99 -2.56 0.54
C GLY A 86 7.41 -2.04 -0.77
N PRO A 87 6.13 -2.38 -1.06
CA PRO A 87 5.56 -2.23 -2.39
C PRO A 87 5.44 -0.79 -2.87
N ASN A 88 5.32 0.22 -1.99
CA ASN A 88 5.25 1.60 -2.45
C ASN A 88 6.51 1.96 -3.24
N ALA A 89 7.70 1.79 -2.67
CA ALA A 89 8.94 2.10 -3.36
C ALA A 89 9.26 1.11 -4.50
N THR A 90 9.12 -0.21 -4.26
CA THR A 90 9.53 -1.22 -5.25
C THR A 90 8.67 -1.20 -6.51
N THR A 91 7.36 -0.93 -6.40
CA THR A 91 6.47 -0.86 -7.59
C THR A 91 6.74 0.34 -8.49
N PHE A 92 7.39 1.39 -7.97
CA PHE A 92 7.90 2.50 -8.80
C PHE A 92 9.25 2.15 -9.44
N VAL A 93 10.16 1.55 -8.67
CA VAL A 93 11.53 1.25 -9.11
C VAL A 93 11.55 0.14 -10.15
N VAL A 94 10.84 -0.96 -9.91
CA VAL A 94 10.91 -2.16 -10.74
C VAL A 94 10.62 -1.87 -12.21
N PRO A 95 9.48 -1.27 -12.61
CA PRO A 95 9.21 -0.95 -14.02
C PRO A 95 10.33 -0.16 -14.72
N ALA A 96 11.05 0.69 -14.00
CA ALA A 96 12.16 1.45 -14.57
C ALA A 96 13.40 0.58 -14.84
N GLU A 97 13.57 -0.51 -14.08
CA GLU A 97 14.71 -1.43 -14.15
C GLU A 97 14.47 -2.62 -15.10
N ILE A 98 13.23 -3.13 -15.19
CA ILE A 98 12.93 -4.35 -15.98
C ILE A 98 12.50 -4.09 -17.43
N PHE A 99 12.02 -2.89 -17.77
CA PHE A 99 11.57 -2.62 -19.13
C PHE A 99 12.73 -2.23 -20.07
N PRO A 100 12.75 -2.75 -21.32
CA PRO A 100 13.73 -2.39 -22.35
C PRO A 100 13.85 -0.89 -22.54
N ALA A 101 15.07 -0.38 -22.75
CA ALA A 101 15.32 1.05 -22.81
C ALA A 101 14.43 1.76 -23.85
N ARG A 102 14.20 1.11 -24.99
CA ARG A 102 13.35 1.62 -26.08
C ARG A 102 11.86 1.76 -25.74
N LEU A 103 11.36 0.96 -24.79
CA LEU A 103 9.93 0.94 -24.38
C LEU A 103 9.71 1.44 -22.95
N ARG A 104 10.78 1.69 -22.19
CA ARG A 104 10.74 1.98 -20.75
C ARG A 104 9.76 3.09 -20.39
N SER A 105 9.79 4.21 -21.11
CA SER A 105 8.89 5.34 -20.85
C SER A 105 7.42 4.95 -21.01
N THR A 106 7.06 4.25 -22.09
CA THR A 106 5.69 3.81 -22.36
C THR A 106 5.22 2.81 -21.33
N CYS A 107 6.00 1.76 -21.07
CA CYS A 107 5.64 0.71 -20.12
C CYS A 107 5.56 1.24 -18.68
N HIS A 108 6.53 2.07 -18.26
CA HIS A 108 6.49 2.76 -16.96
C HIS A 108 5.27 3.68 -16.86
N GLY A 109 4.94 4.42 -17.92
CA GLY A 109 3.75 5.26 -17.99
C GLY A 109 2.45 4.47 -17.81
N ILE A 110 2.32 3.31 -18.46
CA ILE A 110 1.18 2.40 -18.30
C ILE A 110 1.11 1.87 -16.86
N SER A 111 2.24 1.43 -16.29
CA SER A 111 2.31 0.98 -14.89
C SER A 111 1.89 2.08 -13.91
N ALA A 112 2.37 3.32 -14.11
CA ALA A 112 1.99 4.46 -13.29
C ALA A 112 0.52 4.83 -13.44
N ALA A 113 -0.05 4.75 -14.65
CA ALA A 113 -1.46 4.99 -14.90
C ALA A 113 -2.33 3.93 -14.20
N ALA A 114 -1.96 2.65 -14.25
CA ALA A 114 -2.65 1.58 -13.54
C ALA A 114 -2.62 1.79 -12.01
N GLY A 115 -1.47 2.21 -11.46
CA GLY A 115 -1.36 2.57 -10.05
C GLY A 115 -2.28 3.73 -9.65
N LYS A 116 -2.35 4.79 -10.46
CA LYS A 116 -3.27 5.92 -10.24
C LYS A 116 -4.74 5.50 -10.35
N ALA A 117 -5.10 4.65 -11.31
CA ALA A 117 -6.45 4.12 -11.43
C ALA A 117 -6.84 3.29 -10.19
N GLY A 118 -5.93 2.45 -9.70
CA GLY A 118 -6.10 1.71 -8.45
C GLY A 118 -6.27 2.63 -7.24
N ALA A 119 -5.53 3.74 -7.17
CA ALA A 119 -5.68 4.73 -6.10
C ALA A 119 -7.05 5.42 -6.11
N ILE A 120 -7.59 5.75 -7.30
CA ILE A 120 -8.95 6.31 -7.44
C ILE A 120 -9.99 5.29 -6.97
N VAL A 121 -9.90 4.05 -7.44
CA VAL A 121 -10.80 2.96 -7.03
C VAL A 121 -10.71 2.72 -5.52
N GLY A 122 -9.50 2.75 -4.94
CA GLY A 122 -9.30 2.60 -3.50
C GLY A 122 -9.89 3.76 -2.69
N ALA A 123 -9.62 5.01 -3.09
CA ALA A 123 -10.07 6.20 -2.37
C ALA A 123 -11.60 6.31 -2.33
N TYR A 124 -12.27 6.19 -3.48
CA TYR A 124 -13.72 6.24 -3.54
C TYR A 124 -14.34 4.92 -3.09
N GLY A 125 -13.81 3.78 -3.55
CA GLY A 125 -14.34 2.46 -3.20
C GLY A 125 -14.32 2.20 -1.70
N PHE A 126 -13.23 2.55 -0.99
CA PHE A 126 -13.19 2.45 0.46
C PHE A 126 -14.19 3.41 1.13
N LEU A 127 -14.30 4.65 0.64
CA LEU A 127 -15.24 5.64 1.18
C LEU A 127 -16.69 5.15 1.13
N TYR A 128 -17.12 4.53 0.04
CA TYR A 128 -18.45 3.93 -0.08
C TYR A 128 -18.56 2.61 0.69
N ALA A 129 -17.54 1.75 0.65
CA ALA A 129 -17.58 0.44 1.30
C ALA A 129 -17.57 0.54 2.84
N ALA A 130 -16.81 1.47 3.40
CA ALA A 130 -16.65 1.65 4.85
C ALA A 130 -17.91 2.18 5.55
N GLN A 131 -18.90 2.68 4.80
CA GLN A 131 -20.17 3.14 5.33
C GLN A 131 -20.88 2.05 6.13
N SER A 132 -21.67 2.49 7.12
CA SER A 132 -22.45 1.59 7.96
C SER A 132 -23.42 0.73 7.14
N LYS A 133 -23.66 -0.50 7.60
CA LYS A 133 -24.74 -1.35 7.08
C LYS A 133 -26.12 -0.86 7.50
N ASP A 134 -26.17 -0.14 8.62
CA ASP A 134 -27.39 0.46 9.17
C ASP A 134 -27.62 1.82 8.51
N PRO A 135 -28.74 2.02 7.77
CA PRO A 135 -29.07 3.27 7.08
C PRO A 135 -29.18 4.48 8.01
N THR A 136 -29.40 4.26 9.32
CA THR A 136 -29.52 5.35 10.29
C THR A 136 -28.16 5.91 10.75
N LYS A 137 -27.07 5.21 10.41
CA LYS A 137 -25.69 5.54 10.83
C LYS A 137 -24.75 5.79 9.64
N THR A 138 -25.31 5.92 8.43
CA THR A 138 -24.55 6.30 7.23
C THR A 138 -24.34 7.80 7.19
N ASP A 139 -23.21 8.23 6.64
CA ASP A 139 -22.95 9.65 6.43
C ASP A 139 -23.96 10.25 5.43
N ALA A 140 -24.32 11.52 5.61
CA ALA A 140 -25.31 12.18 4.77
C ALA A 140 -24.87 12.18 3.29
N GLY A 141 -25.71 11.62 2.41
CA GLY A 141 -25.44 11.53 0.98
C GLY A 141 -24.76 10.23 0.52
N TYR A 142 -24.46 9.29 1.42
CA TYR A 142 -23.90 7.98 1.07
C TYR A 142 -24.93 6.85 1.21
N PRO A 143 -24.93 5.84 0.31
CA PRO A 143 -25.68 4.62 0.48
C PRO A 143 -25.07 3.74 1.59
N THR A 144 -25.79 2.69 2.00
CA THR A 144 -25.28 1.69 2.94
C THR A 144 -24.05 0.97 2.38
N GLY A 145 -23.05 0.81 3.23
CA GLY A 145 -21.80 0.11 2.89
C GLY A 145 -21.74 -1.29 3.48
N ILE A 146 -20.57 -1.90 3.34
CA ILE A 146 -20.26 -3.20 3.95
C ILE A 146 -19.70 -3.04 5.37
N GLY A 147 -19.40 -1.82 5.81
CA GLY A 147 -18.88 -1.46 7.13
C GLY A 147 -17.35 -1.55 7.22
N ILE A 148 -16.76 -0.72 8.09
CA ILE A 148 -15.30 -0.57 8.26
C ILE A 148 -14.59 -1.92 8.42
N LYS A 149 -15.11 -2.82 9.28
CA LYS A 149 -14.53 -4.16 9.48
C LYS A 149 -14.37 -4.94 8.17
N ASN A 150 -15.43 -5.02 7.38
CA ASN A 150 -15.42 -5.78 6.13
C ASN A 150 -14.55 -5.08 5.07
N SER A 151 -14.54 -3.74 5.05
CA SER A 151 -13.64 -2.98 4.18
C SER A 151 -12.17 -3.23 4.51
N LEU A 152 -11.80 -3.31 5.80
CA LEU A 152 -10.44 -3.66 6.22
C LEU A 152 -10.06 -5.09 5.83
N ILE A 153 -10.99 -6.05 5.93
CA ILE A 153 -10.79 -7.42 5.44
C ILE A 153 -10.54 -7.41 3.92
N ALA A 154 -11.32 -6.65 3.16
CA ALA A 154 -11.14 -6.52 1.71
C ALA A 154 -9.77 -5.91 1.36
N LEU A 155 -9.33 -4.87 2.07
CA LEU A 155 -7.99 -4.31 1.90
C LEU A 155 -6.89 -5.33 2.23
N GLY A 156 -7.04 -6.11 3.30
CA GLY A 156 -6.13 -7.21 3.64
C GLY A 156 -6.04 -8.27 2.54
N ALA A 157 -7.17 -8.61 1.92
CA ALA A 157 -7.23 -9.53 0.79
C ALA A 157 -6.57 -8.96 -0.47
N ILE A 158 -6.74 -7.66 -0.75
CA ILE A 158 -6.06 -6.97 -1.87
C ILE A 158 -4.53 -6.97 -1.65
N ASN A 159 -4.07 -6.73 -0.42
CA ASN A 159 -2.64 -6.83 -0.09
C ASN A 159 -2.12 -8.25 -0.31
N ALA A 160 -2.90 -9.27 0.07
CA ALA A 160 -2.54 -10.67 -0.15
C ALA A 160 -2.48 -11.01 -1.64
N LEU A 161 -3.40 -10.48 -2.45
CA LEU A 161 -3.34 -10.60 -3.90
C LEU A 161 -2.09 -9.92 -4.48
N GLY A 162 -1.73 -8.73 -3.97
CA GLY A 162 -0.48 -8.05 -4.35
C GLY A 162 0.77 -8.88 -4.05
N MET A 163 0.77 -9.61 -2.92
CA MET A 163 1.82 -10.58 -2.59
C MET A 163 1.90 -11.69 -3.64
N ILE A 164 0.76 -12.27 -4.03
CA ILE A 164 0.71 -13.34 -5.04
C ILE A 164 1.20 -12.81 -6.40
N CYS A 165 0.75 -11.62 -6.80
CA CYS A 165 1.18 -10.96 -8.04
C CYS A 165 2.68 -10.62 -8.03
N THR A 166 3.30 -10.46 -6.85
CA THR A 166 4.74 -10.21 -6.75
C THR A 166 5.56 -11.39 -7.28
N PHE A 167 5.07 -12.63 -7.21
CA PHE A 167 5.73 -13.80 -7.82
C PHE A 167 5.85 -13.71 -9.35
N CYS A 168 5.04 -12.88 -10.01
CA CYS A 168 5.14 -12.62 -11.44
C CYS A 168 6.20 -11.55 -11.78
N VAL A 169 6.82 -10.93 -10.77
CA VAL A 169 7.78 -9.83 -10.95
C VAL A 169 9.19 -10.38 -10.87
N PRO A 170 10.04 -10.20 -11.91
CA PRO A 170 11.41 -10.67 -11.87
C PRO A 170 12.27 -9.80 -10.94
N GLU A 171 13.27 -10.42 -10.29
CA GLU A 171 14.27 -9.70 -9.51
C GLU A 171 15.31 -9.04 -10.44
N SER A 172 15.48 -7.74 -10.25
CA SER A 172 16.41 -6.86 -11.00
C SER A 172 17.74 -6.64 -10.29
N LYS A 173 17.85 -6.99 -9.00
CA LYS A 173 19.08 -6.77 -8.21
C LYS A 173 20.32 -7.36 -8.88
N GLY A 174 21.34 -6.52 -9.06
CA GLY A 174 22.68 -6.91 -9.52
C GLY A 174 22.79 -7.21 -11.02
N LYS A 175 21.74 -6.97 -11.80
CA LYS A 175 21.75 -7.07 -13.27
C LYS A 175 21.97 -5.71 -13.89
N SER A 176 22.64 -5.66 -15.04
CA SER A 176 22.60 -4.44 -15.87
C SER A 176 21.18 -4.19 -16.38
N LEU A 177 20.91 -2.97 -16.85
CA LEU A 177 19.59 -2.66 -17.41
C LEU A 177 19.30 -3.50 -18.65
N GLU A 178 20.34 -3.77 -19.46
CA GLU A 178 20.28 -4.58 -20.67
C GLU A 178 20.04 -6.07 -20.35
N GLU A 179 20.63 -6.58 -19.27
CA GLU A 179 20.41 -7.95 -18.79
C GLU A 179 19.02 -8.12 -18.16
N ALA A 180 18.58 -7.14 -17.36
CA ALA A 180 17.25 -7.14 -16.75
C ALA A 180 16.13 -7.02 -17.79
N SER A 181 16.37 -6.27 -18.88
CA SER A 181 15.45 -6.10 -20.00
C SER A 181 15.54 -7.19 -21.08
N GLN A 182 16.48 -8.14 -20.92
CA GLN A 182 16.80 -9.19 -21.90
C GLN A 182 17.23 -8.66 -23.28
N GLU A 183 17.73 -7.44 -23.37
CA GLU A 183 18.18 -6.84 -24.64
C GLU A 183 19.44 -7.54 -25.20
N THR A 184 20.25 -8.18 -24.36
CA THR A 184 21.52 -8.86 -24.74
C THR A 184 21.34 -10.27 -25.30
N ILE A 185 20.18 -10.92 -25.11
CA ILE A 185 19.96 -12.34 -25.50
C ILE A 185 19.69 -12.48 -27.01
N THR A 186 19.56 -11.37 -27.74
CA THR A 186 19.18 -11.34 -29.16
C THR A 186 20.35 -11.41 -30.15
N GLU A 187 21.59 -11.64 -29.70
CA GLU A 187 22.79 -11.64 -30.58
C GLU A 187 23.41 -13.02 -30.90
N GLU A 188 22.70 -14.13 -30.71
CA GLU A 188 23.12 -15.46 -31.25
C GLU A 188 22.21 -15.96 -32.39
#